data_AF-X0VU09-F1
#
_entry.id   AF-X0VU09-F1
#
_cell.length_a   1.000
_cell.length_b   1.000
_cell.length_c   1.000
_cell.angle_alpha   90.00
_cell.angle_beta   90.00
_cell.angle_gamma   90.00
#
_symmetry.space_group_name_H-M   'P 1'
#
loop_
_entity.id
_entity.type
_entity.pdbx_description
1 polymer ?
#
loop_
_entity_poly.entity_id
_entity_poly.type
_entity_poly.pdbx_seq_one_letter_code
_entity_poly.pdbx_strand_id
1 'polypeptide(L)'
;YGTHGMVASSQPLASMAGVSVLQRGGNAADAAVAVAAALNVTEPTSTGIGGDCFCLFFDAEKKEVNALNASGRAPAGLSIEYLAERGITALPRYGVHTVTVPGAAAGWVDTVETFGTMTMHEVLAPAIKLGEEGFPVSPITARAWDRGIPRLRNGPHYEELLIDGEAPRAGGLMKNRNLARTFREVAEHGKAGIYEGRIAEEIVKVLGDMGGTMTLDDLKSHRNTFPEPITTDYKGLDVYEVPPNGQGITALIALN
;
A
#
# COMPACT_ATOMS: atom_id res chain seq x y z
N TYR A 1 4.23 5.66 26.05
CA TYR A 1 4.24 7.14 26.06
C TYR A 1 5.52 7.63 25.39
N GLY A 2 5.45 8.72 24.64
CA GLY A 2 6.59 9.40 24.03
C GLY A 2 6.42 10.90 24.18
N THR A 3 7.50 11.63 24.44
CA THR A 3 7.46 13.09 24.67
C THR A 3 7.64 13.92 23.41
N HIS A 4 8.03 13.30 22.30
CA HIS A 4 8.29 13.97 21.00
C HIS A 4 7.43 13.41 19.86
N GLY A 5 7.08 12.12 19.93
CA GLY A 5 6.24 11.46 18.94
C GLY A 5 5.96 10.01 19.33
N MET A 6 4.94 9.41 18.72
CA MET A 6 4.58 8.00 18.89
C MET A 6 4.16 7.42 17.54
N VAL A 7 4.51 6.15 17.31
CA VAL A 7 4.13 5.42 16.09
C VAL A 7 3.46 4.12 16.52
N ALA A 8 2.24 3.89 16.04
CA ALA A 8 1.49 2.66 16.25
C ALA A 8 1.21 2.00 14.89
N SER A 9 1.51 0.71 14.80
CA SER A 9 1.22 -0.11 13.61
C SER A 9 1.01 -1.56 14.04
N SER A 10 0.57 -2.41 13.12
CA SER A 10 0.34 -3.85 13.36
C SER A 10 1.63 -4.66 13.50
N GLN A 11 2.81 -4.10 13.16
CA GLN A 11 4.10 -4.79 13.23
C GLN A 11 5.15 -3.95 13.98
N PRO A 12 5.83 -4.52 14.99
CA PRO A 12 6.87 -3.80 15.72
C PRO A 12 8.00 -3.24 14.82
N LEU A 13 8.42 -4.00 13.80
CA LEU A 13 9.46 -3.55 12.86
C LEU A 13 8.99 -2.38 11.98
N ALA A 14 7.72 -2.33 11.60
CA ALA A 14 7.17 -1.20 10.88
C ALA A 14 7.03 0.03 11.78
N SER A 15 6.58 -0.14 13.02
CA SER A 15 6.60 0.93 14.02
C SER A 15 8.01 1.48 14.24
N MET A 16 9.03 0.62 14.29
CA MET A 16 10.42 1.04 14.41
C MET A 16 10.93 1.79 13.16
N ALA A 17 10.46 1.45 11.96
CA ALA A 17 10.77 2.22 10.75
C ALA A 17 10.25 3.67 10.87
N GLY A 18 8.99 3.84 11.30
CA GLY A 18 8.41 5.17 11.55
C GLY A 18 9.13 5.93 12.65
N VAL A 19 9.45 5.28 13.79
CA VAL A 19 10.21 5.90 14.89
C VAL A 19 11.60 6.35 14.39
N SER A 20 12.27 5.54 13.58
CA SER A 20 13.57 5.89 13.00
C SER A 20 13.49 7.09 12.07
N VAL A 21 12.38 7.30 11.36
CA VAL A 21 12.15 8.50 10.55
C VAL A 21 11.94 9.73 11.45
N LEU A 22 11.09 9.63 12.47
CA LEU A 22 10.88 10.73 13.43
C LEU A 22 12.19 11.12 14.15
N GLN A 23 13.01 10.15 14.54
CA GLN A 23 14.31 10.39 15.17
C GLN A 23 15.32 11.09 14.26
N ARG A 24 15.16 10.96 12.94
CA ARG A 24 15.98 11.65 11.93
C ARG A 24 15.42 13.02 11.53
N GLY A 25 14.35 13.48 12.20
CA GLY A 25 13.75 14.79 11.98
C GLY A 25 12.61 14.81 10.98
N GLY A 26 12.18 13.66 10.45
CA GLY A 26 10.96 13.58 9.63
C GLY A 26 9.70 13.82 10.45
N ASN A 27 8.61 14.14 9.78
CA ASN A 27 7.33 14.42 10.42
C ASN A 27 6.38 13.19 10.39
N ALA A 28 5.12 13.40 10.79
CA ALA A 28 4.12 12.32 10.82
C ALA A 28 3.82 11.71 9.44
N ALA A 29 3.85 12.50 8.37
CA ALA A 29 3.64 12.01 7.00
C ALA A 29 4.81 11.14 6.53
N ASP A 30 6.05 11.61 6.73
CA ASP A 30 7.26 10.83 6.43
C ASP A 30 7.27 9.49 7.18
N ALA A 31 6.96 9.54 8.49
CA ALA A 31 6.94 8.36 9.35
C ALA A 31 5.82 7.37 8.94
N ALA A 32 4.64 7.87 8.57
CA ALA A 32 3.53 7.04 8.14
C ALA A 32 3.85 6.28 6.83
N VAL A 33 4.51 6.93 5.87
CA VAL A 33 4.93 6.26 4.63
C VAL A 33 6.04 5.24 4.88
N ALA A 34 6.98 5.53 5.78
CA ALA A 34 8.00 4.53 6.17
C ALA A 34 7.38 3.30 6.85
N VAL A 35 6.35 3.50 7.69
CA VAL A 35 5.56 2.41 8.28
C VAL A 35 4.86 1.61 7.18
N ALA A 36 4.15 2.26 6.25
CA ALA A 36 3.42 1.58 5.19
C ALA A 36 4.33 0.74 4.30
N ALA A 37 5.49 1.27 3.91
CA ALA A 37 6.49 0.54 3.14
C ALA A 37 7.09 -0.64 3.93
N ALA A 38 7.34 -0.47 5.24
CA ALA A 38 7.81 -1.57 6.08
C ALA A 38 6.74 -2.65 6.32
N LEU A 39 5.46 -2.29 6.37
CA LEU A 39 4.34 -3.24 6.44
C LEU A 39 4.20 -4.07 5.16
N ASN A 40 4.48 -3.50 3.99
CA ASN A 40 4.54 -4.27 2.75
C ASN A 40 5.56 -5.44 2.85
N VAL A 41 6.66 -5.24 3.58
CA VAL A 41 7.66 -6.28 3.79
C VAL A 41 7.24 -7.24 4.92
N THR A 42 6.81 -6.70 6.05
CA THR A 42 6.63 -7.46 7.30
C THR A 42 5.24 -8.04 7.49
N GLU A 43 4.26 -7.61 6.69
CA GLU A 43 2.86 -8.05 6.68
C GLU A 43 2.26 -8.10 5.26
N PRO A 44 2.89 -8.81 4.29
CA PRO A 44 2.45 -8.82 2.89
C PRO A 44 1.10 -9.53 2.68
N THR A 45 0.57 -10.19 3.71
CA THR A 45 -0.76 -10.81 3.70
C THR A 45 -1.91 -9.82 3.87
N SER A 46 -1.59 -8.56 4.22
CA SER A 46 -2.57 -7.54 4.59
C SER A 46 -2.48 -6.29 3.72
N THR A 47 -1.29 -5.92 3.23
CA THR A 47 -1.07 -4.70 2.44
C THR A 47 0.14 -4.84 1.51
N GLY A 48 0.25 -3.93 0.54
CA GLY A 48 1.44 -3.81 -0.29
C GLY A 48 1.31 -2.71 -1.35
N ILE A 49 2.40 -2.49 -2.07
CA ILE A 49 2.58 -1.48 -3.11
C ILE A 49 1.67 -1.73 -4.32
N GLY A 50 1.22 -2.98 -4.49
CA GLY A 50 0.20 -3.39 -5.45
C GLY A 50 -1.24 -3.12 -4.99
N GLY A 51 -1.46 -2.49 -3.83
CA GLY A 51 -2.76 -2.13 -3.29
C GLY A 51 -3.07 -0.64 -3.39
N ASP A 52 -3.92 -0.17 -2.48
CA ASP A 52 -4.41 1.22 -2.39
C ASP A 52 -3.98 1.88 -1.08
N CYS A 53 -4.10 3.22 -1.00
CA CYS A 53 -3.80 3.98 0.20
C CYS A 53 -4.85 5.09 0.44
N PHE A 54 -5.15 5.35 1.71
CA PHE A 54 -5.93 6.49 2.16
C PHE A 54 -5.19 7.15 3.31
N CYS A 55 -5.19 8.48 3.38
CA CYS A 55 -4.52 9.23 4.44
C CYS A 55 -5.41 10.36 4.95
N LEU A 56 -5.44 10.54 6.26
CA LEU A 56 -5.84 11.79 6.90
C LEU A 56 -4.59 12.38 7.56
N PHE A 57 -4.32 13.64 7.28
CA PHE A 57 -3.16 14.35 7.80
C PHE A 57 -3.61 15.64 8.51
N PHE A 58 -3.31 15.74 9.80
CA PHE A 58 -3.56 16.96 10.56
C PHE A 58 -2.33 17.87 10.50
N ASP A 59 -2.49 19.03 9.87
CA ASP A 59 -1.50 20.10 9.85
C ASP A 59 -1.65 20.90 11.15
N ALA A 60 -0.70 20.77 12.07
CA ALA A 60 -0.77 21.42 13.38
C ALA A 60 -0.57 22.94 13.32
N GLU A 61 0.11 23.45 12.29
CA GLU A 61 0.33 24.90 12.12
C GLU A 61 -0.96 25.57 11.63
N LYS A 62 -1.61 24.96 10.64
CA LYS A 62 -2.87 25.47 10.07
C LYS A 62 -4.10 25.07 10.88
N LYS A 63 -3.99 24.01 11.69
CA LYS A 63 -5.09 23.35 12.41
C LYS A 63 -6.17 22.82 11.46
N GLU A 64 -5.73 22.23 10.36
CA GLU A 64 -6.59 21.71 9.29
C GLU A 64 -6.32 20.22 9.09
N VAL A 65 -7.38 19.47 8.78
CA VAL A 65 -7.28 18.06 8.37
C VAL A 65 -7.31 18.01 6.85
N ASN A 66 -6.33 17.33 6.26
CA ASN A 66 -6.25 17.08 4.83
C ASN A 66 -6.53 15.60 4.59
N ALA A 67 -7.14 15.27 3.45
CA ALA A 67 -7.37 13.88 3.05
C ALA A 67 -6.70 13.57 1.72
N LEU A 68 -6.27 12.32 1.58
CA LEU A 68 -5.77 11.72 0.35
C LEU A 68 -6.53 10.41 0.10
N ASN A 69 -7.01 10.24 -1.12
CA ASN A 69 -7.53 8.99 -1.64
C ASN A 69 -6.67 8.55 -2.82
N ALA A 70 -5.91 7.48 -2.59
CA ALA A 70 -5.07 6.82 -3.55
C ALA A 70 -5.59 5.39 -3.82
N SER A 71 -6.89 5.31 -4.13
CA SER A 71 -7.52 4.07 -4.59
C SER A 71 -7.50 3.93 -6.11
N GLY A 72 -7.20 2.72 -6.55
CA GLY A 72 -7.10 2.34 -7.93
C GLY A 72 -8.43 2.37 -8.69
N ARG A 73 -8.36 2.80 -9.95
CA ARG A 73 -9.47 2.64 -10.89
C ARG A 73 -9.44 1.25 -11.51
N ALA A 74 -10.62 0.74 -11.89
CA ALA A 74 -10.69 -0.42 -12.77
C ALA A 74 -10.02 -0.09 -14.12
N PRO A 75 -9.30 -1.05 -14.74
CA PRO A 75 -8.78 -0.88 -16.09
C PRO A 75 -9.86 -0.45 -17.10
N ALA A 76 -9.52 0.43 -18.03
CA ALA A 76 -10.47 0.93 -19.03
C ALA A 76 -11.06 -0.18 -19.91
N GLY A 77 -10.30 -1.26 -20.16
CA GLY A 77 -10.77 -2.41 -20.93
C GLY A 77 -11.69 -3.36 -20.15
N LEU A 78 -11.86 -3.18 -18.84
CA LEU A 78 -12.73 -4.04 -18.03
C LEU A 78 -14.18 -3.53 -18.05
N SER A 79 -14.99 -4.02 -18.99
CA SER A 79 -16.42 -3.67 -19.09
C SER A 79 -17.35 -4.84 -18.73
N ILE A 80 -18.62 -4.55 -18.50
CA ILE A 80 -19.65 -5.58 -18.26
C ILE A 80 -19.78 -6.49 -19.49
N GLU A 81 -19.69 -5.92 -20.68
CA GLU A 81 -19.72 -6.65 -21.96
C GLU A 81 -18.52 -7.59 -22.08
N TYR A 82 -17.32 -7.11 -21.78
CA TYR A 82 -16.10 -7.92 -21.76
C TYR A 82 -16.22 -9.14 -20.85
N LEU A 83 -16.82 -8.95 -19.66
CA LEU A 83 -17.08 -10.01 -18.69
C LEU A 83 -18.16 -10.98 -19.20
N ALA A 84 -19.26 -10.45 -19.75
CA ALA A 84 -20.38 -11.23 -20.27
C ALA A 84 -19.98 -12.12 -21.45
N GLU A 85 -19.15 -11.63 -22.38
CA GLU A 85 -18.59 -12.42 -23.50
C GLU A 85 -17.76 -13.63 -23.02
N ARG A 86 -17.23 -13.57 -21.80
CA ARG A 86 -16.47 -14.65 -21.14
C ARG A 86 -17.31 -15.47 -20.18
N GLY A 87 -18.64 -15.25 -20.14
CA GLY A 87 -19.56 -15.95 -19.24
C GLY A 87 -19.40 -15.58 -17.77
N ILE A 88 -18.74 -14.45 -17.46
CA ILE A 88 -18.53 -13.98 -16.08
C ILE A 88 -19.70 -13.08 -15.69
N THR A 89 -20.59 -13.60 -14.86
CA THR A 89 -21.79 -12.88 -14.37
C THR A 89 -21.59 -12.23 -13.00
N ALA A 90 -20.54 -12.60 -12.29
CA ALA A 90 -20.11 -12.01 -11.03
C ALA A 90 -18.59 -12.12 -10.91
N LEU A 91 -17.94 -11.05 -10.43
CA LEU A 91 -16.51 -11.08 -10.20
C LEU A 91 -16.19 -12.04 -9.04
N PRO A 92 -15.23 -12.97 -9.23
CA PRO A 92 -14.81 -13.86 -8.15
C PRO A 92 -14.10 -13.05 -7.06
N ARG A 93 -13.99 -13.61 -5.84
CA ARG A 93 -13.21 -12.97 -4.77
C ARG A 93 -11.73 -12.77 -5.13
N TYR A 94 -11.19 -13.63 -6.00
CA TYR A 94 -9.81 -13.61 -6.46
C TYR A 94 -9.79 -13.87 -7.96
N GLY A 95 -9.08 -13.04 -8.70
CA GLY A 95 -8.86 -13.24 -10.13
C GLY A 95 -8.23 -12.00 -10.76
N VAL A 96 -7.76 -12.15 -12.00
CA VAL A 96 -7.15 -11.03 -12.74
C VAL A 96 -8.12 -9.87 -12.95
N HIS A 97 -9.42 -10.18 -13.12
CA HIS A 97 -10.48 -9.18 -13.31
C HIS A 97 -10.87 -8.42 -12.04
N THR A 98 -10.31 -8.77 -10.89
CA THR A 98 -10.48 -8.02 -9.64
C THR A 98 -9.27 -7.15 -9.29
N VAL A 99 -8.30 -7.05 -10.19
CA VAL A 99 -7.13 -6.18 -10.02
C VAL A 99 -7.44 -4.80 -10.59
N THR A 100 -7.43 -3.79 -9.72
CA THR A 100 -7.46 -2.37 -10.10
C THR A 100 -6.04 -1.84 -10.24
N VAL A 101 -5.89 -0.66 -10.86
CA VAL A 101 -4.60 0.02 -10.96
C VAL A 101 -4.07 0.33 -9.56
N PRO A 102 -2.90 -0.19 -9.12
CA PRO A 102 -2.43 0.02 -7.75
C PRO A 102 -2.24 1.50 -7.40
N GLY A 103 -2.90 2.02 -6.36
CA GLY A 103 -2.76 3.42 -5.95
C GLY A 103 -1.74 3.69 -4.84
N ALA A 104 -1.31 2.67 -4.09
CA ALA A 104 -0.48 2.84 -2.90
C ALA A 104 0.84 3.58 -3.17
N ALA A 105 1.57 3.21 -4.23
CA ALA A 105 2.86 3.84 -4.56
C ALA A 105 2.71 5.35 -4.84
N ALA A 106 1.73 5.72 -5.67
CA ALA A 106 1.42 7.12 -5.92
C ALA A 106 1.02 7.83 -4.62
N GLY A 107 0.20 7.18 -3.79
CA GLY A 107 -0.26 7.74 -2.52
C GLY A 107 0.87 8.03 -1.54
N TRP A 108 1.86 7.15 -1.48
CA TRP A 108 3.07 7.35 -0.66
C TRP A 108 3.89 8.54 -1.14
N VAL A 109 4.13 8.62 -2.45
CA VAL A 109 4.87 9.75 -3.05
C VAL A 109 4.12 11.06 -2.81
N ASP A 110 2.82 11.11 -3.09
CA ASP A 110 1.99 12.30 -2.87
C ASP A 110 1.94 12.72 -1.40
N THR A 111 1.90 11.77 -0.47
CA THR A 111 1.91 12.05 0.97
C THR A 111 3.22 12.72 1.38
N VAL A 112 4.37 12.22 0.93
CA VAL A 112 5.69 12.80 1.25
C VAL A 112 5.88 14.14 0.54
N GLU A 113 5.52 14.25 -0.74
CA GLU A 113 5.67 15.51 -1.50
C GLU A 113 4.77 16.63 -0.97
N THR A 114 3.55 16.31 -0.51
CA THR A 114 2.58 17.31 -0.07
C THR A 114 2.71 17.65 1.41
N PHE A 115 2.93 16.63 2.25
CA PHE A 115 2.88 16.77 3.70
C PHE A 115 4.20 16.45 4.40
N GLY A 116 5.15 15.80 3.71
CA GLY A 116 6.41 15.35 4.26
C GLY A 116 7.48 16.43 4.32
N THR A 117 8.61 16.07 4.90
CA THR A 117 9.81 16.92 5.05
C THR A 117 11.09 16.22 4.62
N MET A 118 11.01 14.92 4.29
CA MET A 118 12.14 14.10 3.87
C MET A 118 12.03 13.69 2.40
N THR A 119 13.13 13.16 1.85
CA THR A 119 13.12 12.56 0.51
C THR A 119 12.55 11.14 0.52
N MET A 120 12.03 10.68 -0.62
CA MET A 120 11.59 9.28 -0.78
C MET A 120 12.71 8.27 -0.49
N HIS A 121 13.96 8.61 -0.81
CA HIS A 121 15.12 7.80 -0.44
C HIS A 121 15.25 7.58 1.07
N GLU A 122 15.09 8.64 1.87
CA GLU A 122 15.22 8.56 3.32
C GLU A 122 14.04 7.84 3.97
N VAL A 123 12.84 8.05 3.44
CA VAL A 123 11.58 7.46 3.92
C VAL A 123 11.51 5.97 3.63
N LEU A 124 11.91 5.54 2.42
CA LEU A 124 11.86 4.11 2.03
C LEU A 124 13.07 3.30 2.49
N ALA A 125 14.16 3.95 2.91
CA ALA A 125 15.38 3.26 3.36
C ALA A 125 15.16 2.13 4.38
N PRO A 126 14.31 2.28 5.42
CA PRO A 126 14.06 1.19 6.37
C PRO A 126 13.43 -0.05 5.71
N ALA A 127 12.45 0.15 4.82
CA ALA A 127 11.78 -0.94 4.12
C ALA A 127 12.70 -1.64 3.11
N ILE A 128 13.53 -0.87 2.40
CA ILE A 128 14.58 -1.39 1.50
C ILE A 128 15.53 -2.29 2.30
N LYS A 129 16.04 -1.79 3.44
CA LYS A 129 16.95 -2.56 4.32
C LYS A 129 16.31 -3.88 4.78
N LEU A 130 15.06 -3.83 5.27
CA LEU A 130 14.33 -5.04 5.69
C LEU A 130 14.18 -6.05 4.54
N GLY A 131 13.88 -5.60 3.32
CA GLY A 131 13.77 -6.47 2.16
C GLY A 131 15.10 -7.11 1.73
N GLU A 132 16.23 -6.43 1.91
CA GLU A 132 17.55 -6.91 1.48
C GLU A 132 18.28 -7.78 2.50
N GLU A 133 18.37 -7.26 3.73
CA GLU A 133 19.08 -7.91 4.84
C GLU A 133 18.21 -9.01 5.46
N GLY A 134 16.89 -8.85 5.34
CA GLY A 134 15.87 -9.75 5.85
C GLY A 134 15.31 -9.33 7.20
N PHE A 135 14.23 -10.00 7.59
CA PHE A 135 13.51 -9.71 8.82
C PHE A 135 12.95 -11.01 9.43
N PRO A 136 12.85 -11.10 10.77
CA PRO A 136 12.18 -12.21 11.43
C PRO A 136 10.66 -12.09 11.21
N VAL A 137 10.04 -13.13 10.68
CA VAL A 137 8.59 -13.14 10.42
C VAL A 137 7.82 -13.24 11.74
N SER A 138 6.85 -12.35 11.95
CA SER A 138 6.05 -12.33 13.17
C SER A 138 5.04 -13.50 13.21
N PRO A 139 4.61 -13.98 14.40
CA PRO A 139 3.73 -15.15 14.49
C PRO A 139 2.39 -15.01 13.77
N ILE A 140 1.80 -13.81 13.78
CA ILE A 140 0.52 -13.55 13.11
C ILE A 140 0.71 -13.57 11.58
N THR A 141 1.76 -12.90 11.09
CA THR A 141 2.12 -12.90 9.66
C THR A 141 2.38 -14.32 9.19
N ALA A 142 3.20 -15.11 9.89
CA ALA A 142 3.51 -16.50 9.52
C ALA A 142 2.25 -17.35 9.37
N ARG A 143 1.31 -17.25 10.32
CA ARG A 143 0.03 -17.96 10.26
C ARG A 143 -0.83 -17.51 9.08
N ALA A 144 -0.90 -16.20 8.82
CA ALA A 144 -1.66 -15.66 7.71
C ALA A 144 -1.07 -16.09 6.35
N TRP A 145 0.26 -16.15 6.26
CA TRP A 145 1.01 -16.54 5.07
C TRP A 145 0.80 -18.01 4.75
N ASP A 146 0.93 -18.88 5.75
CA ASP A 146 0.67 -20.32 5.64
C ASP A 146 -0.75 -20.61 5.12
N ARG A 147 -1.76 -19.96 5.71
CA ARG A 147 -3.16 -20.03 5.23
C ARG A 147 -3.33 -19.54 3.79
N GLY A 148 -2.47 -18.63 3.34
CA GLY A 148 -2.47 -18.07 1.99
C GLY A 148 -1.84 -18.98 0.92
N ILE A 149 -1.01 -19.95 1.32
CA ILE A 149 -0.22 -20.78 0.38
C ILE A 149 -1.05 -21.43 -0.73
N PRO A 150 -2.18 -22.10 -0.45
CA PRO A 150 -2.96 -22.76 -1.51
C PRO A 150 -3.41 -21.80 -2.61
N ARG A 151 -3.60 -20.52 -2.28
CA ARG A 151 -3.96 -19.48 -3.24
C ARG A 151 -2.73 -18.86 -3.89
N LEU A 152 -1.71 -18.56 -3.10
CA LEU A 152 -0.47 -17.96 -3.56
C LEU A 152 0.15 -18.78 -4.69
N ARG A 153 0.14 -20.12 -4.57
CA ARG A 153 0.64 -21.05 -5.61
C ARG A 153 -0.08 -20.98 -6.97
N ASN A 154 -1.25 -20.33 -7.04
CA ASN A 154 -1.96 -20.12 -8.31
C ASN A 154 -1.48 -18.86 -9.05
N GLY A 155 -0.70 -18.00 -8.40
CA GLY A 155 -0.13 -16.80 -9.02
C GLY A 155 1.23 -17.09 -9.67
N PRO A 156 1.64 -16.29 -10.67
CA PRO A 156 3.00 -16.37 -11.19
C PRO A 156 4.01 -15.90 -10.14
N HIS A 157 5.25 -16.40 -10.23
CA HIS A 157 6.37 -16.00 -9.37
C HIS A 157 6.12 -16.17 -7.87
N TYR A 158 5.18 -17.02 -7.49
CA TYR A 158 4.77 -17.22 -6.10
C TYR A 158 5.91 -17.73 -5.21
N GLU A 159 6.89 -18.41 -5.80
CA GLU A 159 8.09 -18.92 -5.15
C GLU A 159 8.93 -17.81 -4.50
N GLU A 160 8.85 -16.57 -4.99
CA GLU A 160 9.54 -15.41 -4.39
C GLU A 160 9.01 -15.08 -2.98
N LEU A 161 7.82 -15.56 -2.65
CA LEU A 161 7.17 -15.37 -1.37
C LEU A 161 7.27 -16.61 -0.46
N LEU A 162 8.15 -17.56 -0.79
CA LEU A 162 8.39 -18.79 -0.04
C LEU A 162 9.86 -18.92 0.38
N ILE A 163 10.11 -19.74 1.41
CA ILE A 163 11.46 -20.16 1.82
C ILE A 163 11.53 -21.67 1.60
N ASP A 164 12.44 -22.11 0.72
CA ASP A 164 12.61 -23.51 0.35
C ASP A 164 11.29 -24.19 -0.08
N GLY A 165 10.43 -23.43 -0.76
CA GLY A 165 9.13 -23.90 -1.25
C GLY A 165 8.02 -23.93 -0.20
N GLU A 166 8.25 -23.44 1.01
CA GLU A 166 7.27 -23.42 2.12
C GLU A 166 6.99 -22.00 2.62
N ALA A 167 5.87 -21.84 3.34
CA ALA A 167 5.57 -20.58 4.01
C ALA A 167 6.66 -20.22 5.03
N PRO A 168 7.05 -18.93 5.14
CA PRO A 168 7.94 -18.49 6.18
C PRO A 168 7.38 -18.80 7.58
N ARG A 169 8.17 -19.47 8.42
CA ARG A 169 7.80 -19.78 9.81
C ARG A 169 8.06 -18.57 10.71
N ALA A 170 7.32 -18.50 11.82
CA ALA A 170 7.54 -17.47 12.84
C ALA A 170 9.00 -17.49 13.33
N GLY A 171 9.64 -16.32 13.39
CA GLY A 171 11.06 -16.15 13.70
C GLY A 171 12.02 -16.51 12.57
N GLY A 172 11.54 -17.14 11.49
CA GLY A 172 12.31 -17.39 10.28
C GLY A 172 12.71 -16.08 9.60
N LEU A 173 13.90 -16.07 8.99
CA LEU A 173 14.43 -14.89 8.30
C LEU A 173 13.95 -14.87 6.85
N MET A 174 13.01 -13.98 6.52
CA MET A 174 12.53 -13.77 5.15
C MET A 174 13.28 -12.61 4.49
N LYS A 175 13.53 -12.70 3.18
CA LYS A 175 14.13 -11.65 2.35
C LYS A 175 13.30 -11.44 1.10
N ASN A 176 13.10 -10.19 0.70
CA ASN A 176 12.33 -9.79 -0.46
C ASN A 176 13.14 -8.80 -1.31
N ARG A 177 14.25 -9.28 -1.90
CA ARG A 177 15.20 -8.44 -2.65
C ARG A 177 14.58 -7.76 -3.87
N ASN A 178 13.66 -8.44 -4.56
CA ASN A 178 12.94 -7.86 -5.70
C ASN A 178 12.03 -6.72 -5.26
N LEU A 179 11.32 -6.87 -4.14
CA LEU A 179 10.54 -5.79 -3.55
C LEU A 179 11.41 -4.61 -3.09
N ALA A 180 12.58 -4.88 -2.49
CA ALA A 180 13.53 -3.82 -2.15
C ALA A 180 14.03 -3.07 -3.40
N ARG A 181 14.26 -3.78 -4.51
CA ARG A 181 14.58 -3.16 -5.81
C ARG A 181 13.41 -2.32 -6.30
N THR A 182 12.17 -2.78 -6.18
CA THR A 182 10.98 -1.99 -6.50
C THR A 182 10.90 -0.70 -5.67
N PHE A 183 11.18 -0.75 -4.35
CA PHE A 183 11.23 0.47 -3.54
C PHE A 183 12.35 1.42 -3.94
N ARG A 184 13.48 0.92 -4.46
CA ARG A 184 14.53 1.79 -5.01
C ARG A 184 14.05 2.54 -6.24
N GLU A 185 13.34 1.88 -7.15
CA GLU A 185 12.77 2.56 -8.32
C GLU A 185 11.81 3.67 -7.90
N VAL A 186 10.98 3.45 -6.88
CA VAL A 186 10.11 4.49 -6.32
C VAL A 186 10.92 5.61 -5.66
N ALA A 187 11.98 5.27 -4.93
CA ALA A 187 12.83 6.25 -4.28
C ALA A 187 13.55 7.16 -5.29
N GLU A 188 14.01 6.58 -6.40
CA GLU A 188 14.80 7.27 -7.44
C GLU A 188 13.93 8.01 -8.46
N HIS A 189 12.77 7.45 -8.82
CA HIS A 189 11.93 7.94 -9.92
C HIS A 189 10.54 8.40 -9.47
N GLY A 190 10.27 8.40 -8.15
CA GLY A 190 8.96 8.72 -7.61
C GLY A 190 7.88 7.82 -8.20
N LYS A 191 6.77 8.41 -8.66
CA LYS A 191 5.66 7.68 -9.29
C LYS A 191 6.11 6.93 -10.55
N ALA A 192 6.98 7.52 -11.37
CA ALA A 192 7.41 6.90 -12.62
C ALA A 192 8.10 5.54 -12.41
N GLY A 193 8.65 5.27 -11.22
CA GLY A 193 9.25 3.98 -10.87
C GLY A 193 8.28 2.79 -10.88
N ILE A 194 6.96 3.02 -10.83
CA ILE A 194 5.94 1.96 -10.89
C ILE A 194 5.02 2.12 -12.09
N TYR A 195 4.60 3.35 -12.38
CA TYR A 195 3.56 3.63 -13.38
C TYR A 195 4.12 3.79 -14.80
N GLU A 196 5.45 3.79 -14.95
CA GLU A 196 6.14 3.83 -16.23
C GLU A 196 7.31 2.82 -16.24
N GLY A 197 7.87 2.59 -17.44
CA GLY A 197 9.05 1.75 -17.64
C GLY A 197 8.87 0.28 -17.23
N ARG A 198 9.98 -0.35 -16.81
CA ARG A 198 10.09 -1.81 -16.67
C ARG A 198 9.07 -2.43 -15.71
N ILE A 199 8.68 -1.73 -14.64
CA ILE A 199 7.73 -2.27 -13.66
C ILE A 199 6.31 -2.21 -14.22
N ALA A 200 5.94 -1.09 -14.84
CA ALA A 200 4.64 -0.96 -15.52
C ALA A 200 4.47 -2.01 -16.63
N GLU A 201 5.51 -2.22 -17.44
CA GLU A 201 5.55 -3.22 -18.51
C GLU A 201 5.34 -4.64 -17.99
N GLU A 202 6.02 -5.03 -16.91
CA GLU A 202 5.85 -6.37 -16.32
C GLU A 202 4.49 -6.54 -15.63
N ILE A 203 3.92 -5.50 -14.99
CA ILE A 203 2.55 -5.55 -14.46
C ILE A 203 1.55 -5.86 -15.57
N VAL A 204 1.59 -5.09 -16.67
CA VAL A 204 0.67 -5.24 -17.81
C VAL A 204 0.83 -6.61 -18.46
N LYS A 205 2.08 -7.07 -18.64
CA LYS A 205 2.37 -8.38 -19.21
C LYS A 205 1.82 -9.52 -18.35
N VAL A 206 2.14 -9.54 -17.05
CA VAL A 206 1.67 -10.60 -16.13
C VAL A 206 0.14 -10.64 -16.08
N LEU A 207 -0.52 -9.48 -15.98
CA LEU A 207 -1.98 -9.43 -15.98
C LEU A 207 -2.55 -9.85 -17.33
N GLY A 208 -1.96 -9.40 -18.44
CA GLY A 208 -2.38 -9.77 -19.80
C GLY A 208 -2.29 -11.27 -20.07
N ASP A 209 -1.20 -11.92 -19.65
CA ASP A 209 -1.01 -13.38 -19.76
C ASP A 209 -2.07 -14.16 -18.96
N MET A 210 -2.61 -13.56 -17.90
CA MET A 210 -3.70 -14.12 -17.09
C MET A 210 -5.10 -13.77 -17.62
N GLY A 211 -5.20 -13.02 -18.73
CA GLY A 211 -6.46 -12.57 -19.33
C GLY A 211 -6.97 -11.23 -18.81
N GLY A 212 -6.13 -10.45 -18.12
CA GLY A 212 -6.44 -9.09 -17.66
C GLY A 212 -6.52 -8.08 -18.79
N THR A 213 -7.06 -6.90 -18.47
CA THR A 213 -7.29 -5.81 -19.43
C THR A 213 -6.52 -4.53 -19.10
N MET A 214 -5.67 -4.56 -18.06
CA MET A 214 -4.86 -3.42 -17.67
C MET A 214 -3.81 -3.11 -18.74
N THR A 215 -3.73 -1.83 -19.10
CA THR A 215 -2.79 -1.30 -20.08
C THR A 215 -1.76 -0.37 -19.43
N LEU A 216 -0.71 -0.02 -20.17
CA LEU A 216 0.25 1.00 -19.74
C LEU A 216 -0.42 2.36 -19.59
N ASP A 217 -1.44 2.67 -20.40
CA ASP A 217 -2.20 3.92 -20.30
C ASP A 217 -3.04 3.97 -19.01
N ASP A 218 -3.59 2.84 -18.56
CA ASP A 218 -4.28 2.75 -17.26
C ASP A 218 -3.32 3.08 -16.10
N LEU A 219 -2.11 2.54 -16.13
CA LEU A 219 -1.08 2.82 -15.12
C LEU A 219 -0.64 4.29 -15.19
N LYS A 220 -0.29 4.79 -16.38
CA LYS A 220 0.22 6.15 -16.59
C LYS A 220 -0.81 7.24 -16.28
N SER A 221 -2.09 6.95 -16.50
CA SER A 221 -3.20 7.88 -16.22
C SER A 221 -3.66 7.88 -14.76
N HIS A 222 -3.14 6.97 -13.93
CA HIS A 222 -3.49 6.93 -12.50
C HIS A 222 -3.18 8.26 -11.80
N ARG A 223 -4.14 8.76 -11.03
CA ARG A 223 -4.01 9.97 -10.23
C ARG A 223 -4.76 9.77 -8.93
N ASN A 224 -4.16 10.25 -7.84
CA ASN A 224 -4.80 10.35 -6.54
C ASN A 224 -5.69 11.58 -6.48
N THR A 225 -6.59 11.62 -5.51
CA THR A 225 -7.40 12.78 -5.20
C THR A 225 -7.13 13.28 -3.78
N PHE A 226 -7.25 14.58 -3.60
CA PHE A 226 -7.17 15.26 -2.31
C PHE A 226 -8.54 15.85 -1.98
N PRO A 227 -9.51 15.02 -1.56
CA PRO A 227 -10.85 15.52 -1.27
C PRO A 227 -10.86 16.30 0.05
N GLU A 228 -11.89 17.15 0.22
CA GLU A 228 -12.22 17.69 1.53
C GLU A 228 -12.64 16.54 2.47
N PRO A 229 -12.07 16.39 3.68
CA PRO A 229 -12.49 15.35 4.61
C PRO A 229 -13.94 15.59 5.05
N ILE A 230 -14.68 14.50 5.28
CA ILE A 230 -16.02 14.58 5.87
C ILE A 230 -15.89 14.53 7.40
N THR A 231 -16.80 15.21 8.09
CA THR A 231 -16.73 15.35 9.55
C THR A 231 -18.11 15.33 10.22
N THR A 232 -18.13 14.99 11.51
CA THR A 232 -19.29 15.13 12.39
C THR A 232 -18.83 15.53 13.79
N ASP A 233 -19.68 16.25 14.55
CA ASP A 233 -19.44 16.50 15.97
C ASP A 233 -19.88 15.26 16.77
N TYR A 234 -19.02 14.79 17.66
CA TYR A 234 -19.36 13.79 18.65
C TYR A 234 -18.87 14.21 20.03
N LYS A 235 -19.81 14.62 20.89
CA LYS A 235 -19.53 15.06 22.27
C LYS A 235 -18.54 16.23 22.34
N GLY A 236 -18.64 17.18 21.41
CA GLY A 236 -17.75 18.35 21.35
C GLY A 236 -16.38 18.05 20.75
N LEU A 237 -16.25 16.98 19.96
CA LEU A 237 -15.05 16.62 19.20
C LEU A 237 -15.42 16.49 17.72
N ASP A 238 -14.61 17.08 16.85
CA ASP A 238 -14.72 16.85 15.41
C ASP A 238 -14.09 15.49 15.06
N VAL A 239 -14.89 14.60 14.47
CA VAL A 239 -14.46 13.29 13.99
C VAL A 239 -14.40 13.30 12.47
N TYR A 240 -13.19 13.14 11.93
CA TYR A 240 -12.93 13.23 10.50
C TYR A 240 -12.77 11.85 9.86
N GLU A 241 -13.26 11.73 8.63
CA GLU A 241 -13.11 10.55 7.78
C GLU A 241 -12.79 10.97 6.34
N VAL A 242 -12.14 10.08 5.59
CA VAL A 242 -12.01 10.28 4.14
C VAL A 242 -13.37 10.02 3.50
N PRO A 243 -13.86 10.89 2.59
CA PRO A 243 -15.13 10.65 1.91
C PRO A 243 -15.14 9.36 1.07
N PRO A 244 -16.32 8.97 0.55
CA PRO A 244 -16.42 7.91 -0.44
C PRO A 244 -15.37 8.05 -1.56
N ASN A 245 -14.84 6.95 -2.08
CA ASN A 245 -15.34 5.57 -2.09
C ASN A 245 -14.98 4.70 -0.87
N GLY A 246 -14.32 5.24 0.15
CA GLY A 246 -14.17 4.54 1.44
C GLY A 246 -15.48 4.41 2.22
N GLN A 247 -15.48 3.64 3.30
CA GLN A 247 -16.65 3.43 4.18
C GLN A 247 -16.63 4.29 5.46
N GLY A 248 -15.76 5.29 5.54
CA GLY A 248 -15.61 6.15 6.73
C GLY A 248 -16.91 6.86 7.13
N ILE A 249 -17.75 7.23 6.16
CA ILE A 249 -19.08 7.81 6.42
C ILE A 249 -19.96 6.93 7.33
N THR A 250 -19.80 5.61 7.30
CA THR A 250 -20.55 4.70 8.18
C THR A 250 -20.20 4.94 9.66
N ALA A 251 -18.92 5.23 9.96
CA ALA A 251 -18.51 5.57 11.32
C ALA A 251 -19.13 6.89 11.77
N LEU A 252 -19.13 7.92 10.90
CA LEU A 252 -19.75 9.21 11.21
C LEU A 252 -21.27 9.10 11.44
N ILE A 253 -21.97 8.31 10.63
CA ILE A 253 -23.41 8.04 10.82
C ILE A 253 -23.66 7.34 12.15
N ALA A 254 -22.82 6.36 12.53
CA ALA A 254 -22.99 5.61 13.77
C ALA A 254 -22.76 6.42 15.06
N LEU A 255 -22.08 7.57 14.95
CA LEU A 255 -21.85 8.49 16.06
C LEU A 255 -23.01 9.47 16.29
N ASN A 256 -23.91 9.62 15.31
CA ASN A 256 -25.12 10.45 15.37
C ASN A 256 -26.35 9.64 15.83
#